data_AF-A0A955Z1B9-F1
#
_entry.id   AF-A0A955Z1B9-F1
#
_cell.length_a   1.000
_cell.length_b   1.000
_cell.length_c   1.000
_cell.angle_alpha   90.00
_cell.angle_beta   90.00
_cell.angle_gamma   90.00
#
_symmetry.space_group_name_H-M   'P 1'
#
loop_
_entity.id
_entity.type
_entity.pdbx_description
1 polymer ?
#
loop_
_entity_poly.entity_id
_entity_poly.type
_entity_poly.pdbx_seq_one_letter_code
_entity_poly.pdbx_strand_id
1 'polypeptide(L)'
;MTRRAATIASLALLTFSALTTIALVGWFQNNPLPWNWKSVLAAGCAVLAMTVSALVWRTPTRSHAVMGIVIMLASLARIGPPVEWTWVSFALVAVTFVLLMPLVHAAIVLRGEDE
;
A
#
# COMPACT_ATOMS: atom_id res chain seq x y z
N MET A 1 7.93 -0.65 22.45
CA MET A 1 7.88 0.26 21.27
C MET A 1 7.29 -0.43 20.04
N THR A 2 7.47 -1.75 19.91
CA THR A 2 6.95 -2.61 18.82
C THR A 2 5.44 -2.52 18.57
N ARG A 3 4.59 -2.53 19.62
CA ARG A 3 3.13 -2.37 19.44
C ARG A 3 2.73 -1.06 18.76
N ARG A 4 3.37 0.06 19.10
CA ARG A 4 3.07 1.36 18.47
C ARG A 4 3.48 1.35 17.00
N ALA A 5 4.68 0.84 16.69
CA ALA A 5 5.16 0.73 15.31
C ALA A 5 4.23 -0.14 14.44
N ALA A 6 3.79 -1.29 14.97
CA ALA A 6 2.82 -2.16 14.31
C ALA A 6 1.47 -1.47 14.05
N THR A 7 0.93 -0.74 15.02
CA THR A 7 -0.33 0.00 14.82
C THR A 7 -0.21 1.06 13.74
N ILE A 8 0.88 1.84 13.71
CA ILE A 8 1.07 2.88 12.69
C ILE A 8 1.26 2.24 11.30
N ALA A 9 1.99 1.13 11.20
CA ALA A 9 2.14 0.38 9.95
C ALA A 9 0.81 -0.20 9.43
N SER A 10 -0.01 -0.77 10.32
CA SER A 10 -1.35 -1.26 9.96
C SER A 10 -2.28 -0.12 9.51
N LEU A 11 -2.20 1.04 10.16
CA LEU A 11 -2.97 2.22 9.78
C LEU A 11 -2.56 2.70 8.39
N ALA A 12 -1.26 2.74 8.10
CA ALA A 12 -0.73 3.14 6.80
C ALA A 12 -1.23 2.20 5.67
N LEU A 13 -1.27 0.88 5.91
CA LEU A 13 -1.82 -0.10 4.97
C LEU A 13 -3.33 0.08 4.76
N LEU A 14 -4.09 0.38 5.82
CA LEU A 14 -5.53 0.69 5.70
C LEU A 14 -5.76 1.98 4.94
N THR A 15 -5.01 3.03 5.24
CA THR A 15 -5.09 4.32 4.52
C THR A 15 -4.77 4.11 3.05
N PHE A 16 -3.73 3.35 2.73
CA PHE A 16 -3.39 3.00 1.35
C PHE A 16 -4.52 2.25 0.65
N SER A 17 -5.10 1.24 1.30
CA SER A 17 -6.24 0.51 0.75
C SER A 17 -7.44 1.42 0.52
N ALA A 18 -7.78 2.28 1.49
CA ALA A 18 -8.92 3.18 1.39
C ALA A 18 -8.75 4.16 0.23
N LEU A 19 -7.58 4.79 0.12
CA LEU A 19 -7.25 5.70 -0.99
C LEU A 19 -7.25 4.98 -2.34
N THR A 20 -6.74 3.74 -2.39
CA THR A 20 -6.74 2.93 -3.63
C THR A 20 -8.17 2.56 -4.04
N THR A 21 -9.03 2.21 -3.09
CA THR A 21 -10.46 1.94 -3.36
C THR A 21 -11.17 3.20 -3.84
N ILE A 22 -10.94 4.36 -3.23
CA ILE A 22 -11.52 5.64 -3.68
C ILE A 22 -11.06 5.97 -5.11
N ALA A 23 -9.76 5.81 -5.39
CA ALA A 23 -9.21 6.02 -6.73
C ALA A 23 -9.81 5.05 -7.76
N LEU A 24 -10.04 3.79 -7.38
CA LEU A 24 -10.73 2.81 -8.22
C LEU A 24 -12.18 3.22 -8.49
N VAL A 25 -12.95 3.62 -7.47
CA VAL A 25 -14.33 4.07 -7.67
C VAL A 25 -14.37 5.25 -8.64
N GLY A 26 -13.51 6.26 -8.44
CA GLY A 26 -13.39 7.39 -9.36
C GLY A 26 -12.99 6.97 -10.78
N TRP A 27 -12.07 5.99 -10.91
CA TRP A 27 -11.68 5.45 -12.21
C TRP A 27 -12.85 4.78 -12.94
N PHE A 28 -13.61 3.93 -12.23
CA PHE A 28 -14.75 3.19 -12.78
C PHE A 28 -15.91 4.11 -13.19
N GLN A 29 -16.11 5.23 -12.50
CA GLN A 29 -17.16 6.19 -12.84
C GLN A 29 -16.84 7.05 -14.08
N ASN A 30 -15.56 7.33 -14.34
CA ASN A 30 -15.14 8.26 -15.39
C ASN A 30 -14.65 7.58 -16.68
N ASN A 31 -14.52 6.25 -16.72
CA ASN A 31 -13.95 5.53 -17.86
C ASN A 31 -14.92 4.49 -18.45
N PRO A 32 -15.13 4.48 -19.79
CA PRO A 32 -16.02 3.53 -20.45
C PRO A 32 -15.45 2.10 -20.54
N LEU A 33 -14.13 1.92 -20.39
CA LEU A 33 -13.44 0.61 -20.34
C LEU A 33 -12.66 0.49 -19.01
N PRO A 34 -13.35 0.34 -17.86
CA PRO A 34 -12.72 0.45 -16.56
C PRO A 34 -11.91 -0.79 -16.16
N TRP A 35 -12.24 -1.95 -16.73
CA TRP A 35 -11.53 -3.21 -16.50
C TRP A 35 -10.32 -3.34 -17.43
N ASN A 36 -9.16 -2.99 -16.89
CA ASN A 36 -7.86 -3.21 -17.50
C ASN A 36 -6.90 -3.83 -16.47
N TRP A 37 -5.72 -4.25 -16.91
CA TRP A 37 -4.72 -4.87 -16.02
C TRP A 37 -4.30 -3.95 -14.85
N LYS A 38 -4.31 -2.62 -15.05
CA LYS A 38 -3.99 -1.62 -14.02
C LYS A 38 -5.04 -1.62 -12.90
N SER A 39 -6.32 -1.70 -13.26
CA SER A 39 -7.45 -1.79 -12.33
C SER A 39 -7.44 -3.10 -11.56
N VAL A 40 -7.14 -4.22 -12.23
CA VAL A 40 -7.01 -5.55 -11.59
C VAL A 40 -5.87 -5.54 -10.57
N LEU A 41 -4.70 -5.03 -10.95
CA LEU A 41 -3.55 -4.92 -10.05
C LEU A 41 -3.86 -4.02 -8.85
N ALA A 42 -4.49 -2.86 -9.09
CA ALA A 42 -4.88 -1.94 -8.03
C ALA A 42 -5.89 -2.55 -7.05
N ALA A 43 -6.89 -3.28 -7.56
CA ALA A 43 -7.87 -3.97 -6.73
C ALA A 43 -7.21 -5.08 -5.89
N GLY A 44 -6.31 -5.86 -6.51
CA GLY A 44 -5.51 -6.88 -5.83
C GLY A 44 -4.66 -6.27 -4.71
N CYS A 45 -3.94 -5.19 -4.99
CA CYS A 45 -3.15 -4.47 -3.99
C CYS A 45 -4.00 -3.91 -2.85
N ALA A 46 -5.21 -3.41 -3.13
CA ALA A 46 -6.12 -2.92 -2.08
C ALA A 46 -6.57 -4.06 -1.16
N VAL A 47 -7.04 -5.18 -1.72
CA VAL A 47 -7.47 -6.35 -0.94
C VAL A 47 -6.31 -6.91 -0.13
N LEU A 48 -5.15 -7.11 -0.75
CA LEU A 48 -3.96 -7.60 -0.07
C LEU A 48 -3.53 -6.63 1.04
N ALA A 49 -3.49 -5.32 0.79
CA ALA A 49 -3.14 -4.34 1.81
C ALA A 49 -4.09 -4.38 3.02
N MET A 50 -5.39 -4.58 2.83
CA MET A 50 -6.31 -4.80 3.95
C MET A 50 -5.98 -6.07 4.73
N THR A 51 -5.74 -7.20 4.03
CA THR A 51 -5.43 -8.47 4.70
C THR A 51 -4.12 -8.38 5.48
N VAL A 52 -3.08 -7.78 4.90
CA VAL A 52 -1.79 -7.59 5.57
C VAL A 52 -1.90 -6.59 6.72
N SER A 53 -2.74 -5.56 6.61
CA SER A 53 -3.01 -4.68 7.75
C SER A 53 -3.57 -5.46 8.94
N ALA A 54 -4.56 -6.32 8.70
CA ALA A 54 -5.14 -7.17 9.75
C ALA A 54 -4.10 -8.13 10.35
N LEU A 55 -3.21 -8.69 9.53
CA LEU A 55 -2.11 -9.54 9.98
C LEU A 55 -1.09 -8.76 10.82
N VAL A 56 -0.63 -7.60 10.36
CA VAL A 56 0.30 -6.74 11.11
C VAL A 56 -0.30 -6.30 12.44
N TRP A 57 -1.62 -6.05 12.49
CA TRP A 57 -2.31 -5.68 13.72
C TRP A 57 -2.40 -6.85 14.72
N ARG A 58 -2.78 -8.05 14.24
CA ARG A 58 -3.01 -9.22 15.11
C ARG A 58 -1.72 -9.93 15.50
N THR A 59 -0.80 -10.09 14.55
CA THR A 59 0.46 -10.81 14.68
C THR A 59 1.58 -9.99 14.05
N PRO A 60 2.12 -8.98 14.75
CA PRO A 60 3.16 -8.12 14.21
C PRO A 60 4.46 -8.90 14.03
N THR A 61 4.81 -9.23 12.78
CA THR A 61 6.08 -9.87 12.42
C THR A 61 6.79 -9.04 11.36
N ARG A 62 8.11 -9.17 11.28
CA ARG A 62 8.90 -8.52 10.22
C ARG A 62 8.41 -8.93 8.83
N SER A 63 8.11 -10.22 8.64
CA SER A 63 7.62 -10.76 7.38
C SER A 63 6.31 -10.09 6.92
N HIS A 64 5.38 -9.82 7.84
CA HIS A 64 4.14 -9.12 7.52
C HIS A 64 4.39 -7.65 7.13
N ALA A 65 5.31 -6.95 7.81
CA ALA A 65 5.69 -5.59 7.45
C ALA A 65 6.35 -5.53 6.06
N VAL A 66 7.27 -6.46 5.77
CA VAL A 66 7.91 -6.59 4.45
C VAL A 66 6.89 -6.90 3.36
N MET A 67 5.91 -7.77 3.63
CA MET A 67 4.83 -8.07 2.68
C MET A 67 4.02 -6.80 2.36
N GLY A 68 3.72 -5.96 3.37
CA GLY A 68 3.07 -4.67 3.16
C GLY A 68 3.86 -3.73 2.25
N ILE A 69 5.19 -3.68 2.43
CA ILE A 69 6.10 -2.91 1.56
C ILE A 69 6.02 -3.40 0.11
N VAL A 70 6.11 -4.73 -0.09
CA VAL A 70 6.06 -5.33 -1.42
C VAL A 70 4.74 -5.02 -2.12
N ILE A 71 3.61 -5.08 -1.41
CA ILE A 71 2.28 -4.76 -1.99
C ILE A 71 2.20 -3.29 -2.43
N MET A 72 2.68 -2.37 -1.61
CA MET A 72 2.69 -0.94 -1.95
C MET A 72 3.57 -0.65 -3.16
N LEU A 73 4.77 -1.24 -3.21
CA LEU A 73 5.69 -1.09 -4.35
C LEU A 73 5.13 -1.75 -5.62
N ALA A 74 4.55 -2.94 -5.52
CA ALA A 74 3.90 -3.62 -6.65
C ALA A 74 2.76 -2.78 -7.21
N SER A 75 2.04 -2.04 -6.37
CA SER A 75 0.97 -1.13 -6.83
C SER A 75 1.47 -0.01 -7.73
N LEU A 76 2.75 0.36 -7.65
CA LEU A 76 3.36 1.39 -8.50
C LEU A 76 3.60 0.89 -9.93
N ALA A 77 3.63 -0.43 -10.16
CA ALA A 77 3.81 -0.99 -11.51
C ALA A 77 2.70 -0.56 -12.48
N ARG A 78 1.53 -0.14 -11.97
CA ARG A 78 0.44 0.40 -12.81
C ARG A 78 0.72 1.80 -13.36
N ILE A 79 1.69 2.51 -12.80
CA ILE A 79 2.05 3.86 -13.21
C ILE A 79 2.86 3.77 -14.51
N GLY A 80 2.42 4.52 -15.52
CA GLY A 80 3.06 4.55 -16.83
C GLY A 80 4.43 5.24 -16.82
N PRO A 81 5.06 5.41 -18.00
CA PRO A 81 6.36 6.06 -18.11
C PRO A 81 6.31 7.51 -17.59
N PRO A 82 7.41 8.04 -17.00
CA PRO A 82 7.46 9.39 -16.42
C PRO A 82 7.05 10.53 -17.35
N VAL A 83 7.22 10.34 -18.65
CA VAL A 83 6.84 11.31 -19.68
C VAL A 83 5.32 11.54 -19.76
N GLU A 84 4.52 10.59 -19.29
CA GLU A 84 3.05 10.66 -19.28
C GLU A 84 2.50 11.02 -17.89
N TRP A 85 3.36 11.33 -16.93
CA TRP A 85 2.91 11.57 -15.56
C TRP A 85 2.12 12.86 -15.47
N THR A 86 0.89 12.72 -14.97
CA THR A 86 0.09 13.85 -14.53
C THR A 86 0.40 14.15 -13.07
N TRP A 87 -0.12 15.27 -12.55
CA TRP A 87 -0.01 15.59 -11.12
C TRP A 87 -0.57 14.45 -10.24
N VAL A 88 -1.57 13.71 -10.71
CA VAL A 88 -2.16 12.56 -10.01
C VAL A 88 -1.18 11.41 -9.87
N SER A 89 -0.39 11.13 -10.92
CA SER A 89 0.68 10.12 -10.88
C SER A 89 1.73 10.49 -9.83
N PHE A 90 2.16 11.75 -9.80
CA PHE A 90 3.07 12.26 -8.78
C PHE A 90 2.50 12.14 -7.36
N ALA A 91 1.24 12.55 -7.16
CA ALA A 91 0.57 12.46 -5.86
C ALA A 91 0.47 11.00 -5.39
N LEU A 92 0.11 10.07 -6.28
CA LEU A 92 0.04 8.64 -5.97
C LEU A 92 1.41 8.08 -5.53
N VAL A 93 2.46 8.39 -6.27
CA VAL A 93 3.84 7.97 -5.94
C VAL A 93 4.22 8.54 -4.56
N ALA A 94 4.07 9.85 -4.37
CA ALA A 94 4.44 10.53 -3.13
C ALA A 94 3.71 9.95 -1.91
N VAL A 95 2.38 9.79 -2.00
CA VAL A 95 1.57 9.21 -0.92
C VAL A 95 2.00 7.77 -0.63
N THR A 96 2.29 6.97 -1.66
CA THR A 96 2.77 5.60 -1.46
C THR A 96 4.10 5.58 -0.69
N PHE A 97 5.04 6.47 -1.01
CA PHE A 97 6.31 6.59 -0.28
C PHE A 97 6.15 7.09 1.16
N VAL A 98 5.25 8.05 1.40
CA VAL A 98 4.94 8.51 2.76
C VAL A 98 4.36 7.38 3.60
N LEU A 99 3.43 6.61 3.05
CA LEU A 99 2.80 5.47 3.74
C LEU A 99 3.74 4.26 3.88
N LEU A 100 4.80 4.17 3.06
CA LEU A 100 5.86 3.17 3.22
C LEU A 100 6.75 3.44 4.44
N MET A 101 6.96 4.70 4.85
CA MET A 101 7.86 5.03 5.97
C MET A 101 7.49 4.31 7.28
N PRO A 102 6.22 4.29 7.74
CA PRO A 102 5.82 3.51 8.90
C PRO A 102 6.08 2.01 8.79
N LEU A 103 5.91 1.42 7.60
CA LEU A 103 6.15 0.00 7.35
C LEU A 103 7.63 -0.34 7.40
N VAL A 104 8.48 0.50 6.82
CA VAL A 104 9.94 0.35 6.90
C VAL A 104 10.40 0.48 8.35
N HIS A 105 9.89 1.48 9.08
CA HIS A 105 10.20 1.63 10.50
C HIS A 105 9.77 0.40 11.31
N ALA A 106 8.55 -0.11 11.08
CA ALA A 106 8.08 -1.33 11.74
C ALA A 106 8.95 -2.55 11.40
N ALA A 107 9.36 -2.73 10.15
CA ALA A 107 10.23 -3.82 9.72
C ALA A 107 11.62 -3.77 10.38
N ILE A 108 12.16 -2.57 10.63
CA ILE A 108 13.44 -2.37 11.34
C ILE A 108 13.27 -2.71 12.83
N VAL A 109 12.21 -2.19 13.46
CA VAL A 109 11.98 -2.36 14.90
C VAL A 109 11.64 -3.81 15.25
N LEU A 110 10.90 -4.52 14.40
CA LEU A 110 10.54 -5.93 14.61
C LEU A 110 11.70 -6.90 14.33
N ARG A 111 12.77 -6.47 13.65
CA ARG A 111 13.95 -7.31 13.38
C ARG A 111 14.62 -7.80 14.66
N GLY A 112 14.60 -7.00 15.73
CA GLY A 112 15.19 -7.36 17.02
C GLY A 112 14.36 -8.35 17.85
N GLU A 113 13.18 -8.77 17.38
CA GLU A 113 12.36 -9.81 18.02
C GLU A 113 12.47 -11.17 17.31
N ASP A 114 13.12 -11.22 16.13
CA ASP A 114 13.33 -12.45 15.33
C ASP A 114 14.69 -13.13 15.62
N GLU A 115 15.60 -12.47 16.36
CA GLU A 115 16.91 -12.98 16.83
C GLU A 115 16.88 -13.32 18.32
#